data_AF-B8HQE0-F1
#
_entry.id   AF-B8HQE0-F1
#
_cell.length_a   1.000
_cell.length_b   1.000
_cell.length_c   1.000
_cell.angle_alpha   90.00
_cell.angle_beta   90.00
_cell.angle_gamma   90.00
#
_symmetry.space_group_name_H-M   'P 1'
#
loop_
_entity.id
_entity.type
_entity.pdbx_description
1 polymer ?
#
loop_
_entity_poly.entity_id
_entity_poly.type
_entity_poly.pdbx_seq_one_letter_code
_entity_poly.pdbx_strand_id
1 'polypeptide(L)'
;MITRFLPIVAVTSMLMVAQIQQPAQAGDAFCVVKGAAGNVQFRGKCIFKQSGGNGSFSIQAPSGLIAGRSMISVYITEPGIAEVRGLTTNGINSRWGTAKRSTSDAACWVGSDFTICAY
;
A
#
# COMPACT_ATOMS: atom_id res chain seq x y z
N MET A 1 -23.39 60.86 33.64
CA MET A 1 -23.11 59.97 32.49
C MET A 1 -22.49 58.69 33.03
N ILE A 2 -23.23 57.58 33.03
CA ILE A 2 -22.74 56.25 33.42
C ILE A 2 -23.25 55.28 32.35
N THR A 3 -22.35 54.77 31.52
CA THR A 3 -22.66 53.76 30.50
C THR A 3 -22.29 52.40 31.06
N ARG A 4 -23.29 51.53 31.27
CA ARG A 4 -23.10 50.16 31.74
C ARG A 4 -22.59 49.30 30.57
N PHE A 5 -21.41 48.70 30.73
CA PHE A 5 -20.90 47.68 29.82
C PHE A 5 -21.46 46.30 30.21
N LEU A 6 -22.09 45.61 29.25
CA LEU A 6 -22.47 44.19 29.37
C LEU A 6 -21.28 43.30 28.99
N PRO A 7 -21.03 42.18 29.68
CA PRO A 7 -20.01 41.23 29.29
C PRO A 7 -20.58 40.27 28.23
N ILE A 8 -19.91 40.20 27.07
CA ILE A 8 -20.19 39.19 26.05
C ILE A 8 -19.45 37.91 26.47
N VAL A 9 -20.21 36.89 26.88
CA VAL A 9 -19.71 35.53 27.13
C VAL A 9 -19.52 34.86 25.76
N ALA A 10 -18.26 34.65 25.36
CA ALA A 10 -17.92 33.90 24.15
C ALA A 10 -17.95 32.39 24.44
N VAL A 11 -18.96 31.69 23.91
CA VAL A 11 -19.05 30.23 23.92
C VAL A 11 -18.21 29.69 22.77
N THR A 12 -17.05 29.11 23.09
CA THR A 12 -16.16 28.45 22.11
C THR A 12 -16.64 27.04 21.81
N SER A 13 -17.32 26.87 20.69
CA SER A 13 -17.77 25.57 20.17
C SER A 13 -16.58 24.72 19.67
N MET A 14 -16.27 23.64 20.38
CA MET A 14 -15.34 22.59 19.92
C MET A 14 -15.98 21.79 18.79
N LEU A 15 -15.55 22.05 17.55
CA LEU A 15 -15.86 21.23 16.37
C LEU A 15 -15.01 19.95 16.40
N MET A 16 -15.63 18.80 16.72
CA MET A 16 -15.04 17.49 16.48
C MET A 16 -15.00 17.22 14.97
N VAL A 17 -13.81 17.26 14.38
CA VAL A 17 -13.61 16.85 12.98
C VAL A 17 -13.62 15.32 12.94
N ALA A 18 -14.73 14.73 12.50
CA ALA A 18 -14.80 13.30 12.20
C ALA A 18 -13.81 12.97 11.08
N GLN A 19 -12.80 12.14 11.39
CA GLN A 19 -11.85 11.65 10.39
C GLN A 19 -12.58 10.68 9.45
N ILE A 20 -12.93 11.15 8.26
CA ILE A 20 -13.47 10.32 7.18
C ILE A 20 -12.34 9.36 6.77
N GLN A 21 -12.46 8.09 7.15
CA GLN A 21 -11.59 7.03 6.65
C GLN A 21 -11.91 6.84 5.17
N GLN A 22 -11.01 7.27 4.28
CA GLN A 22 -11.20 7.09 2.84
C GLN A 22 -11.20 5.58 2.50
N PRO A 23 -12.09 5.13 1.59
CA PRO A 23 -12.10 3.76 1.13
C PRO A 23 -10.79 3.46 0.38
N ALA A 24 -10.25 2.26 0.60
CA ALA A 24 -9.08 1.77 -0.13
C ALA A 24 -9.33 1.85 -1.64
N GLN A 25 -8.57 2.70 -2.36
CA GLN A 25 -8.67 2.77 -3.82
C GLN A 25 -8.05 1.53 -4.45
N ALA A 26 -8.90 0.71 -5.07
CA ALA A 26 -8.47 -0.23 -6.09
C ALA A 26 -8.30 0.53 -7.41
N GLY A 27 -7.13 0.46 -8.03
CA GLY A 27 -6.81 1.15 -9.28
C GLY A 27 -5.93 0.30 -10.19
N ASP A 28 -5.92 0.63 -11.48
CA ASP A 28 -5.00 0.01 -12.44
C ASP A 28 -3.61 0.64 -12.28
N ALA A 29 -2.58 -0.21 -12.20
CA ALA A 29 -1.17 0.19 -12.15
C ALA A 29 -0.36 -0.57 -13.21
N PHE A 30 0.87 -0.14 -13.47
CA PHE A 30 1.83 -0.94 -14.21
C PHE A 30 2.74 -1.67 -13.22
N CYS A 31 2.80 -3.01 -13.28
CA CYS A 31 3.62 -3.79 -12.36
C CYS A 31 4.76 -4.51 -13.07
N VAL A 32 5.88 -4.63 -12.36
CA VAL A 32 7.02 -5.48 -12.74
C VAL A 32 7.40 -6.36 -11.56
N VAL A 33 7.48 -7.67 -11.79
CA VAL A 33 7.98 -8.64 -10.80
C VAL A 33 9.17 -9.39 -11.36
N LYS A 34 10.27 -9.44 -10.60
CA LYS A 34 11.50 -10.15 -10.95
C LYS A 34 11.80 -11.22 -9.91
N GLY A 35 12.41 -12.33 -10.35
CA GLY A 35 12.92 -13.39 -9.47
C GLY A 35 14.41 -13.23 -9.12
N ALA A 36 15.01 -14.29 -8.58
CA ALA A 36 16.34 -14.27 -7.96
C ALA A 36 17.48 -13.82 -8.89
N ALA A 37 17.39 -14.16 -10.17
CA ALA A 37 18.38 -13.81 -11.18
C ALA A 37 18.06 -12.47 -11.89
N GLY A 38 17.12 -11.69 -11.37
CA GLY A 38 16.61 -10.47 -12.02
C GLY A 38 15.74 -10.74 -13.25
N ASN A 39 15.46 -12.00 -13.56
CA ASN A 39 14.60 -12.42 -14.65
C ASN A 39 13.17 -11.92 -14.43
N VAL A 40 12.60 -11.25 -15.43
CA VAL A 40 11.24 -10.71 -15.38
C VAL A 40 10.24 -11.88 -15.38
N GLN A 41 9.52 -12.03 -14.28
CA GLN A 41 8.45 -13.02 -14.09
C GLN A 41 7.07 -12.47 -14.41
N PHE A 42 6.92 -11.14 -14.36
CA PHE A 42 5.71 -10.44 -14.78
C PHE A 42 6.05 -9.01 -15.20
N ARG A 43 5.41 -8.52 -16.26
CA ARG A 43 5.47 -7.12 -16.70
C ARG A 43 4.19 -6.77 -17.44
N GLY A 44 3.38 -5.88 -16.87
CA GLY A 44 2.12 -5.48 -17.48
C GLY A 44 1.20 -4.75 -16.52
N LYS A 45 -0.03 -4.48 -16.98
CA LYS A 45 -1.07 -3.91 -16.13
C LYS A 45 -1.41 -4.87 -15.00
N CYS A 46 -1.61 -4.32 -13.81
CA CYS A 46 -2.02 -5.04 -12.62
C CYS A 46 -3.16 -4.30 -11.92
N ILE A 47 -4.01 -5.05 -11.25
CA ILE A 47 -4.97 -4.52 -10.31
C ILE A 47 -4.21 -4.24 -9.02
N PHE A 48 -4.02 -2.97 -8.70
CA PHE A 48 -3.40 -2.51 -7.47
C PHE A 48 -4.49 -2.21 -6.44
N LYS A 49 -4.31 -2.70 -5.21
CA LYS A 49 -5.22 -2.39 -4.09
C LYS A 49 -4.40 -1.98 -2.89
N GLN A 50 -4.55 -0.72 -2.48
CA GLN A 50 -3.96 -0.28 -1.23
C GLN A 50 -4.66 -0.97 -0.05
N SER A 51 -3.90 -1.28 1.00
CA SER A 51 -4.40 -1.88 2.23
C SER A 51 -3.85 -1.11 3.42
N GLY A 52 -4.72 -0.75 4.36
CA GLY A 52 -4.37 0.10 5.48
C GLY A 52 -4.01 1.53 5.07
N GLY A 53 -3.54 2.33 6.03
CA GLY A 53 -3.15 3.74 5.83
C GLY A 53 -1.63 3.96 5.68
N ASN A 54 -0.81 2.90 5.75
CA ASN A 54 0.66 3.02 5.77
C ASN A 54 1.32 2.80 4.40
N GLY A 55 0.54 2.60 3.34
CA GLY A 55 1.05 2.32 2.00
C GLY A 55 1.27 0.84 1.70
N SER A 56 0.82 -0.07 2.56
CA SER A 56 0.75 -1.50 2.22
C SER A 56 -0.22 -1.70 1.05
N PHE A 57 -0.02 -2.76 0.27
CA PHE A 57 -0.85 -3.01 -0.92
C PHE A 57 -0.82 -4.47 -1.35
N SER A 58 -1.69 -4.80 -2.28
CA SER A 58 -1.62 -6.03 -3.07
C SER A 58 -1.70 -5.76 -4.57
N ILE A 59 -1.13 -6.68 -5.35
CA ILE A 59 -1.19 -6.68 -6.81
C ILE A 59 -1.73 -8.01 -7.31
N GLN A 60 -2.53 -7.94 -8.37
CA GLN A 60 -3.07 -9.09 -9.09
C GLN A 60 -2.97 -8.82 -10.59
N ALA A 61 -2.79 -9.86 -11.40
CA ALA A 61 -2.94 -9.70 -12.84
C ALA A 61 -4.44 -9.60 -13.17
N PRO A 62 -4.87 -8.77 -14.15
CA PRO A 62 -6.25 -8.74 -14.61
C PRO A 62 -6.71 -10.11 -15.14
N SER A 63 -5.77 -10.86 -15.71
CA SER A 63 -5.94 -12.26 -16.11
C SER A 63 -4.65 -13.04 -15.87
N GLY A 64 -4.76 -14.33 -15.56
CA GLY A 64 -3.60 -15.19 -15.30
C GLY A 64 -2.99 -15.01 -13.91
N LEU A 65 -1.67 -15.20 -13.80
CA LEU A 65 -0.93 -15.20 -12.53
C LEU A 65 0.30 -14.29 -12.62
N ILE A 66 0.71 -13.72 -11.48
CA ILE A 66 1.96 -12.98 -11.33
C ILE A 66 2.97 -13.91 -10.67
N ALA A 67 4.04 -14.30 -11.37
CA ALA A 67 5.07 -15.22 -10.84
C ALA A 67 4.46 -16.50 -10.20
N GLY A 68 3.42 -17.05 -10.84
CA GLY A 68 2.70 -18.22 -10.32
C GLY A 68 1.88 -17.96 -9.06
N ARG A 69 1.50 -16.71 -8.77
CA ARG A 69 0.63 -16.31 -7.66
C ARG A 69 -0.61 -15.60 -8.18
N SER A 70 -1.75 -15.86 -7.55
CA SER A 70 -3.02 -15.16 -7.84
C SER A 70 -3.02 -13.75 -7.26
N MET A 71 -2.27 -13.53 -6.18
CA MET A 71 -2.08 -12.24 -5.55
C MET A 71 -0.71 -12.18 -4.87
N ILE A 72 -0.06 -11.03 -4.94
CA ILE A 72 1.11 -10.71 -4.14
C ILE A 72 0.76 -9.55 -3.23
N SER A 73 1.05 -9.67 -1.94
CA SER A 73 0.83 -8.63 -0.95
C SER A 73 2.15 -8.13 -0.41
N VAL A 74 2.28 -6.81 -0.33
CA VAL A 74 3.41 -6.10 0.30
C VAL A 74 2.88 -5.41 1.54
N TYR A 75 3.25 -5.94 2.70
CA TYR A 75 2.78 -5.44 4.00
C TYR A 75 3.90 -4.67 4.68
N ILE A 76 3.79 -3.34 4.73
CA ILE A 76 4.79 -2.46 5.34
C ILE A 76 4.73 -2.65 6.85
N THR A 77 5.83 -3.11 7.44
CA THR A 77 5.94 -3.36 8.89
C THR A 77 6.55 -2.18 9.62
N GLU A 78 7.41 -1.41 8.95
CA GLU A 78 8.05 -0.20 9.46
C GLU A 78 8.55 0.67 8.28
N PRO A 79 8.95 1.93 8.50
CA PRO A 79 9.38 2.82 7.42
C PRO A 79 10.46 2.18 6.53
N GLY A 80 10.14 1.98 5.25
CA GLY A 80 11.06 1.43 4.26
C GLY A 80 11.23 -0.10 4.28
N ILE A 81 10.51 -0.82 5.16
CA ILE A 81 10.61 -2.28 5.28
C ILE A 81 9.21 -2.91 5.20
N ALA A 82 9.09 -3.99 4.43
CA ALA A 82 7.85 -4.71 4.25
C ALA A 82 8.05 -6.23 4.28
N GLU A 83 7.01 -6.96 4.67
CA GLU A 83 6.90 -8.40 4.51
C GLU A 83 6.09 -8.71 3.24
N VAL A 84 6.64 -9.55 2.38
CA VAL A 84 6.03 -9.94 1.11
C VAL A 84 5.48 -11.35 1.20
N ARG A 85 4.25 -11.51 0.72
CA ARG A 85 3.56 -12.79 0.65
C ARG A 85 2.92 -13.00 -0.70
N GLY A 86 2.88 -14.26 -1.16
CA GLY A 86 2.19 -14.67 -2.37
C GLY A 86 1.08 -15.67 -2.07
N LEU A 87 -0.10 -15.44 -2.61
CA LEU A 87 -1.23 -16.36 -2.57
C LEU A 87 -1.20 -17.25 -3.81
N THR A 88 -1.26 -18.56 -3.62
CA THR A 88 -1.43 -19.53 -4.72
C THR A 88 -2.91 -19.63 -5.14
N THR A 89 -3.18 -20.27 -6.27
CA THR A 89 -4.56 -20.58 -6.71
C THR A 89 -5.31 -21.50 -5.75
N ASN A 90 -4.58 -22.29 -4.95
CA ASN A 90 -5.15 -23.20 -3.94
C ASN A 90 -5.38 -22.51 -2.58
N GLY A 91 -5.23 -21.17 -2.50
CA GLY A 91 -5.39 -20.41 -1.27
C GLY A 91 -4.22 -20.51 -0.29
N ILE A 92 -3.13 -21.20 -0.65
CA ILE A 92 -1.91 -21.29 0.18
C ILE A 92 -1.20 -19.93 0.19
N ASN A 93 -1.01 -19.38 1.38
CA ASN A 93 -0.31 -18.10 1.59
C ASN A 93 1.17 -18.36 1.92
N SER A 94 2.05 -18.14 0.94
CA SER A 94 3.49 -18.34 1.07
C SER A 94 4.18 -17.04 1.45
N ARG A 95 4.91 -17.03 2.56
CA ARG A 95 5.86 -15.95 2.86
C ARG A 95 7.01 -16.01 1.86
N TRP A 96 7.30 -14.89 1.20
CA TRP A 96 8.49 -14.73 0.35
C TRP A 96 9.64 -14.15 1.17
N GLY A 97 9.33 -13.22 2.07
CA GLY A 97 10.28 -12.69 3.04
C GLY A 97 10.22 -11.17 3.12
N THR A 98 11.20 -10.62 3.81
CA THR A 98 11.36 -9.17 3.99
C THR A 98 11.85 -8.52 2.71
N ALA A 99 11.34 -7.34 2.40
CA ALA A 99 11.78 -6.48 1.31
C ALA A 99 12.03 -5.06 1.82
N LYS A 100 13.02 -4.40 1.22
CA LYS A 100 13.32 -2.98 1.48
C LYS A 100 12.82 -2.13 0.32
N ARG A 101 12.28 -0.95 0.62
CA ARG A 101 11.94 0.02 -0.42
C ARG A 101 13.22 0.46 -1.12
N SER A 102 13.23 0.44 -2.45
CA SER A 102 14.38 0.89 -3.22
C SER A 102 14.59 2.41 -3.07
N THR A 103 15.85 2.82 -2.97
CA THR A 103 16.25 4.23 -2.93
C THR A 103 16.39 4.84 -4.33
N SER A 104 16.54 4.02 -5.37
CA SER A 104 16.63 4.46 -6.76
C SER A 104 15.27 4.51 -7.46
N ASP A 105 14.29 3.73 -6.98
CA ASP A 105 12.93 3.70 -7.51
C ASP A 105 11.94 3.40 -6.37
N ALA A 106 11.25 4.45 -5.89
CA ALA A 106 10.36 4.34 -4.74
C ALA A 106 9.13 3.45 -5.00
N ALA A 107 8.81 3.11 -6.25
CA ALA A 107 7.76 2.15 -6.60
C ALA A 107 8.16 0.70 -6.31
N CYS A 108 9.47 0.44 -6.15
CA CYS A 108 10.02 -0.91 -6.03
C CYS A 108 10.33 -1.31 -4.58
N TRP A 109 10.08 -2.59 -4.31
CA TRP A 109 10.44 -3.31 -3.10
C TRP A 109 11.36 -4.46 -3.46
N VAL A 110 12.54 -4.51 -2.83
CA VAL A 110 13.63 -5.43 -3.15
C VAL A 110 13.81 -6.41 -1.99
N GLY A 111 13.55 -7.68 -2.25
CA GLY A 111 13.82 -8.79 -1.33
C GLY A 111 15.16 -9.46 -1.64
N SER A 112 15.47 -10.56 -0.95
CA SER A 112 16.68 -11.36 -1.18
C SER A 112 16.78 -11.94 -2.59
N ASP A 113 15.64 -12.32 -3.15
CA ASP A 113 15.51 -13.16 -4.35
C ASP A 113 14.31 -12.73 -5.21
N PHE A 114 13.78 -11.54 -4.98
CA PHE A 114 12.70 -10.98 -5.77
C PHE A 114 12.73 -9.44 -5.79
N THR A 115 12.02 -8.86 -6.75
CA THR A 115 11.72 -7.42 -6.76
C THR A 115 10.30 -7.21 -7.25
N ILE A 116 9.56 -6.34 -6.58
CA ILE A 116 8.17 -5.97 -6.93
C ILE A 116 8.10 -4.46 -7.11
N CYS A 117 7.72 -4.01 -8.29
CA CYS A 117 7.47 -2.61 -8.59
C CYS A 117 6.02 -2.41 -9.00
N ALA A 118 5.36 -1.37 -8.49
CA ALA A 118 4.01 -0.96 -8.86
C ALA A 118 3.98 0.55 -9.12
N TYR A 119 3.75 0.93 -10.38
CA TYR A 119 3.80 2.31 -10.91
C TYR A 119 2.41 2.87 -11.19
#